data_AF-A0A7V4IED7-F1
#
_entry.id   AF-A0A7V4IED7-F1
#
_cell.length_a   1.000
_cell.length_b   1.000
_cell.length_c   1.000
_cell.angle_alpha   90.00
_cell.angle_beta   90.00
_cell.angle_gamma   90.00
#
_symmetry.space_group_name_H-M   'P 1'
#
loop_
_entity.id
_entity.type
_entity.pdbx_description
1 polymer ?
#
loop_
_entity_poly.entity_id
_entity_poly.type
_entity_poly.pdbx_seq_one_letter_code
_entity_poly.pdbx_strand_id
1 'polypeptide(L)' 'MAEGYCVKCKAKKEIAAAVEETMKNGRKAIKGKCPTCGTVMFKILGGKAAVVPPPAPAS' A
#
# COMPACT_ATOMS: atom_id res chain seq x y z
N MET A 1 -1.51 -8.95 -3.55
CA MET A 1 -1.54 -7.53 -3.93
C MET A 1 -2.03 -6.70 -2.75
N ALA A 2 -1.49 -5.51 -2.52
CA ALA A 2 -1.87 -4.69 -1.37
C ALA A 2 -3.22 -4.00 -1.64
N GLU A 3 -4.29 -4.44 -0.97
CA GLU A 3 -5.60 -3.82 -1.11
C GLU A 3 -5.76 -2.63 -0.15
N GLY A 4 -6.16 -1.47 -0.65
CA GLY A 4 -6.42 -0.27 0.14
C GLY A 4 -7.86 0.22 -0.02
N TYR A 5 -8.32 1.01 0.94
CA TYR A 5 -9.61 1.69 0.82
C TYR A 5 -9.42 3.07 0.18
N CYS A 6 -10.02 3.28 -0.98
CA CYS A 6 -9.98 4.58 -1.63
C CYS A 6 -11.15 5.43 -1.13
N VAL A 7 -10.87 6.48 -0.37
CA VAL A 7 -11.91 7.41 0.13
C VAL A 7 -12.64 8.16 -0.98
N LYS A 8 -11.97 8.37 -2.12
CA LYS A 8 -12.55 9.03 -3.30
C LYS A 8 -13.57 8.11 -3.99
N CYS A 9 -13.22 6.83 -4.16
CA CYS A 9 -14.09 5.83 -4.76
C CYS A 9 -15.05 5.17 -3.76
N LYS A 10 -14.87 5.44 -2.46
CA LYS A 10 -15.54 4.78 -1.34
C LYS A 10 -15.55 3.25 -1.42
N ALA A 11 -14.51 2.67 -2.01
CA ALA A 11 -14.42 1.25 -2.30
C ALA A 11 -13.04 0.71 -1.94
N LYS A 12 -12.98 -0.59 -1.62
CA LYS A 12 -11.71 -1.32 -1.52
C LYS A 12 -11.22 -1.64 -2.93
N LYS A 13 -9.96 -1.31 -3.19
CA LYS A 13 -9.29 -1.50 -4.47
C LYS A 13 -7.84 -1.88 -4.22
N GLU A 14 -7.21 -2.51 -5.20
CA GLU A 14 -5.76 -2.65 -5.17
C GLU A 14 -5.06 -1.29 -5.17
N ILE A 15 -3.97 -1.22 -4.42
CA ILE A 15 -3.06 -0.08 -4.41
C ILE A 15 -2.09 -0.26 -5.57
N ALA A 16 -2.22 0.60 -6.58
CA ALA A 16 -1.26 0.71 -7.67
C ALA A 16 0.03 1.38 -7.19
N ALA A 17 1.17 0.95 -7.71
CA ALA A 17 2.49 1.42 -7.28
C ALA A 17 2.66 1.35 -5.75
N ALA A 18 2.26 0.21 -5.16
CA ALA A 18 2.41 -0.08 -3.74
C ALA A 18 3.90 -0.19 -3.36
N VAL A 19 4.39 0.77 -2.58
CA VAL A 19 5.75 0.83 -2.05
C VAL A 19 5.69 0.68 -0.53
N GLU A 20 6.46 -0.26 0.01
CA GLU A 20 6.62 -0.40 1.45
C GLU A 20 7.51 0.72 2.00
N GLU A 21 7.00 1.48 2.96
CA GLU A 21 7.72 2.53 3.68
C GLU A 21 7.61 2.26 5.18
N THR A 22 8.73 2.31 5.89
CA THR A 22 8.74 2.17 7.35
C THR A 22 8.63 3.56 7.95
N MET A 23 7.54 3.84 8.66
CA MET A 23 7.34 5.11 9.33
C MET A 23 8.32 5.28 10.49
N LYS A 24 8.59 6.55 10.86
CA LYS A 24 9.49 6.93 11.96
C LYS A 24 9.14 6.29 13.31
N ASN A 25 7.89 5.85 13.49
CA ASN A 25 7.41 5.17 14.70
C ASN A 25 7.62 3.64 14.66
N GLY A 26 8.46 3.12 13.74
CA GLY A 26 8.77 1.70 13.60
C GLY A 26 7.66 0.85 12.98
N ARG A 27 6.58 1.47 12.49
CA ARG A 27 5.45 0.78 11.85
C ARG A 27 5.65 0.73 10.33
N LYS A 28 5.44 -0.43 9.73
CA LYS A 28 5.43 -0.57 8.26
C LYS A 28 4.11 -0.05 7.70
N ALA A 29 4.19 0.66 6.58
CA ALA A 29 3.04 1.09 5.80
C ALA A 29 3.33 0.84 4.31
N ILE A 30 2.28 0.65 3.54
CA ILE A 30 2.33 0.62 2.09
C ILE A 30 1.77 1.95 1.60
N LYS A 31 2.57 2.68 0.82
CA LYS A 31 2.17 3.88 0.13
C LYS A 31 1.96 3.55 -1.34
N GLY A 32 0.85 3.98 -1.92
CA GLY A 32 0.66 3.90 -3.36
C GLY A 32 -0.50 4.77 -3.81
N LYS A 33 -1.15 4.41 -4.92
CA LYS A 33 -2.20 5.20 -5.55
C LYS A 33 -3.40 4.36 -5.92
N CYS A 34 -4.57 4.99 -5.95
CA CYS A 34 -5.77 4.38 -6.50
C CYS A 34 -5.61 4.21 -8.03
N PRO A 35 -5.76 3.00 -8.60
CA PRO A 35 -5.71 2.80 -10.05
C PRO A 35 -6.88 3.48 -10.78
N THR A 36 -7.98 3.77 -10.07
CA THR A 36 -9.18 4.35 -10.68
C THR A 36 -9.16 5.88 -10.70
N CYS A 37 -8.72 6.52 -9.61
CA CYS A 37 -8.80 7.97 -9.47
C CYS A 37 -7.45 8.65 -9.18
N GLY A 38 -6.36 7.89 -9.15
CA GLY A 38 -5.00 8.41 -8.92
C GLY A 38 -4.72 8.94 -7.51
N THR A 39 -5.72 8.95 -6.62
CA THR A 39 -5.57 9.47 -5.25
C THR A 39 -4.56 8.64 -4.48
N VAL A 40 -3.65 9.31 -3.76
CA VAL A 40 -2.66 8.65 -2.91
C VAL A 40 -3.36 7.88 -1.80
N MET A 41 -2.98 6.61 -1.64
CA MET A 41 -3.53 5.69 -0.66
C MET A 41 -2.41 5.16 0.23
N PHE A 42 -2.70 5.06 1.52
CA PHE A 42 -1.78 4.51 2.52
C PHE A 42 -2.46 3.34 3.23
N LYS A 43 -1.74 2.23 3.38
CA LYS A 43 -2.18 1.07 4.16
C LYS A 43 -1.16 0.79 5.25
N ILE A 44 -1.56 0.99 6.50
CA ILE A 44 -0.72 0.70 7.66
C ILE A 44 -0.72 -0.82 7.89
N LEU A 45 0.45 -1.44 7.86
CA LEU A 45 0.66 -2.84 8.21
C LEU A 45 0.93 -2.90 9.72
N GLY A 46 -0.13 -2.85 10.53
CA GLY A 46 -0.03 -2.89 11.99
C GLY A 46 0.23 -4.32 12.50
N GLY A 47 1.32 -4.51 13.26
CA GLY A 47 1.53 -5.65 14.16
C GLY A 47 1.95 -6.98 13.50
N LYS A 48 3.17 -7.44 13.83
CA LYS A 48 3.80 -8.75 13.54
C LYS A 48 3.41 -9.45 12.21
N ALA A 49 4.36 -9.38 11.28
CA ALA A 49 4.61 -10.36 10.22
C ALA A 49 3.48 -10.62 9.21
N ALA A 50 3.51 -9.85 8.12
CA ALA A 50 3.36 -10.40 6.78
C ALA A 50 4.27 -9.58 5.86
N VAL A 51 5.56 -9.92 5.90
CA VAL A 51 6.55 -9.44 4.93
C VAL A 51 6.25 -10.16 3.63
N VAL A 52 5.57 -9.49 2.70
CA VAL A 52 5.67 -9.86 1.29
C VAL A 52 6.55 -8.78 0.69
N PRO A 53 7.85 -9.05 0.46
CA PRO A 53 8.71 -8.09 -0.21
C PRO A 53 8.07 -7.74 -1.56
N PRO A 54 8.23 -6.50 -2.06
CA PRO A 54 7.77 -6.17 -3.41
C PRO A 54 8.40 -7.17 -4.38
N PRO A 55 7.67 -7.72 -5.36
CA PRO A 55 8.31 -8.46 -6.44
C PRO A 55 9.29 -7.47 -7.09
N ALA A 56 10.59 -7.72 -6.90
CA ALA A 56 11.63 -6.98 -7.57
C ALA A 56 11.28 -6.97 -9.07
N PRO A 57 11.32 -5.82 -9.76
CA PRO A 57 11.12 -5.80 -11.19
C PRO A 57 12.22 -6.67 -11.79
N ALA A 58 11.83 -7.81 -12.37
CA ALA A 58 12.74 -8.68 -13.09
C ALA A 58 13.33 -7.88 -14.25
N SER A 59 14.65 -7.76 -14.28
CA SER A 59 15.45 -7.32 -15.43
C SER A 59 16.81 -7.98 -15.33
#